data_AF-A0AAU8GAQ9-F1
#
_entry.id   AF-A0AAU8GAQ9-F1
#
_cell.length_a   1.000
_cell.length_b   1.000
_cell.length_c   1.000
_cell.angle_alpha   90.00
_cell.angle_beta   90.00
_cell.angle_gamma   90.00
#
_symmetry.space_group_name_H-M   'P 1'
#
loop_
_entity.id
_entity.type
_entity.pdbx_description
1 polymer ?
#
loop_
_entity_poly.entity_id
_entity_poly.type
_entity_poly.pdbx_seq_one_letter_code
_entity_poly.pdbx_strand_id
1 'polypeptide(L)'
;MPIRWSALKVSEAMDMVEELIDQAAEPLEQARLVAIAARGIADIPQYVDERLVHLISSIGRIDHIRSSIKAVRESLPNGAVAEEQHRIKCGDQLALVA
;
A
#
# COMPACT_ATOMS: atom_id res chain seq x y z
N MET A 1 5.62 10.73 -24.04
CA MET A 1 7.01 10.21 -24.00
C MET A 1 6.95 8.69 -24.00
N PRO A 2 7.88 7.97 -24.64
CA PRO A 2 7.90 6.51 -24.58
C PRO A 2 8.22 6.06 -23.15
N ILE A 3 7.30 5.34 -22.54
CA ILE A 3 7.45 4.77 -21.21
C ILE A 3 8.38 3.55 -21.34
N ARG A 4 9.51 3.54 -20.63
CA ARG A 4 10.52 2.44 -20.67
C ARG A 4 10.23 1.32 -19.66
N TRP A 5 9.10 1.40 -19.00
CA TRP A 5 8.67 0.54 -17.90
C TRP A 5 7.18 0.26 -18.04
N SER A 6 6.68 -0.78 -17.38
CA SER A 6 5.30 -1.23 -17.50
C SER A 6 4.43 -0.52 -16.46
N ALA A 7 3.53 0.35 -16.91
CA ALA A 7 2.58 1.02 -16.03
C ALA A 7 1.55 0.02 -15.51
N LEU A 8 1.19 -0.98 -16.32
CA LEU A 8 0.31 -2.07 -15.93
C LEU A 8 0.89 -2.89 -14.77
N LYS A 9 2.15 -3.33 -14.86
CA LYS A 9 2.78 -4.10 -13.77
C LYS A 9 2.92 -3.31 -12.47
N VAL A 10 3.17 -2.00 -12.56
CA VAL A 10 3.20 -1.14 -11.37
C VAL A 10 1.80 -1.05 -10.74
N SER A 11 0.75 -0.91 -11.56
CA SER A 11 -0.64 -0.91 -11.06
C SER A 11 -0.99 -2.22 -10.37
N GLU A 12 -0.71 -3.36 -11.01
CA GLU A 12 -0.97 -4.70 -10.45
C GLU A 12 -0.22 -4.91 -9.13
N ALA A 13 1.04 -4.46 -9.05
CA ALA A 13 1.81 -4.51 -7.80
C ALA A 13 1.15 -3.65 -6.70
N MET A 14 0.58 -2.48 -7.03
CA MET A 14 -0.14 -1.66 -6.06
C MET A 14 -1.45 -2.30 -5.60
N ASP A 15 -2.15 -3.03 -6.47
CA ASP A 15 -3.34 -3.80 -6.11
C ASP A 15 -2.98 -4.92 -5.11
N MET A 16 -1.89 -5.64 -5.36
CA MET A 16 -1.38 -6.65 -4.42
C MET A 16 -0.98 -6.04 -3.07
N VAL A 17 -0.34 -4.87 -3.07
CA VAL A 17 0.02 -4.16 -1.83
C VAL A 17 -1.24 -3.76 -1.06
N GLU A 18 -2.25 -3.21 -1.73
CA GLU A 18 -3.51 -2.83 -1.10
C GLU A 18 -4.21 -4.04 -0.46
N GLU A 19 -4.25 -5.16 -1.17
CA GLU A 19 -4.82 -6.41 -0.65
C GLU A 19 -4.12 -6.87 0.63
N LEU A 20 -2.78 -6.86 0.65
CA LEU A 20 -2.01 -7.22 1.84
C LEU A 20 -2.24 -6.25 3.01
N ILE A 21 -2.40 -4.97 2.73
CA ILE A 21 -2.72 -3.97 3.77
C ILE A 21 -4.12 -4.20 4.34
N ASP A 22 -5.09 -4.56 3.51
CA ASP A 22 -6.44 -4.86 3.99
C ASP A 22 -6.47 -6.16 4.81
N GLN A 23 -5.72 -7.19 4.40
CA GLN A 23 -5.51 -8.40 5.21
C GLN A 23 -4.87 -8.09 6.58
N ALA A 24 -3.96 -7.11 6.62
CA ALA A 24 -3.27 -6.70 7.85
C ALA A 24 -4.06 -5.71 8.71
N ALA A 25 -5.12 -5.08 8.17
CA ALA A 25 -5.82 -3.98 8.83
C ALA A 25 -6.42 -4.39 10.18
N GLU A 26 -7.13 -5.52 10.22
CA GLU A 26 -7.72 -6.03 11.45
C GLU A 26 -6.65 -6.50 12.47
N PRO A 27 -5.66 -7.34 12.11
CA PRO A 27 -4.56 -7.69 13.03
C PRO A 27 -3.82 -6.48 13.61
N LEU A 28 -3.58 -5.44 12.81
CA LEU A 28 -2.94 -4.21 13.27
C LEU A 28 -3.83 -3.43 14.25
N GLU A 29 -5.13 -3.33 14.00
CA GLU A 29 -6.04 -2.70 14.97
C GLU A 29 -6.10 -3.50 16.28
N GLN A 30 -6.12 -4.83 16.22
CA GLN A 30 -6.03 -5.66 17.42
C GLN A 30 -4.72 -5.40 18.20
N ALA A 31 -3.59 -5.33 17.50
CA ALA A 31 -2.30 -4.98 18.12
C ALA A 31 -2.33 -3.58 18.78
N ARG A 32 -3.02 -2.62 18.15
CA ARG A 32 -3.22 -1.27 18.70
C ARG A 32 -4.03 -1.31 19.99
N LEU A 33 -5.13 -2.07 20.03
CA LEU A 33 -5.95 -2.24 21.22
C LEU A 33 -5.17 -2.87 22.38
N VAL A 34 -4.33 -3.88 22.10
CA VAL A 34 -3.44 -4.47 23.10
C VAL A 34 -2.43 -3.45 23.64
N ALA A 35 -1.84 -2.62 22.78
CA ALA A 35 -0.93 -1.56 23.21
C ALA A 35 -1.63 -0.49 24.07
N ILE A 36 -2.89 -0.15 23.76
CA ILE A 36 -3.72 0.73 24.59
C ILE A 36 -3.97 0.10 25.96
N ALA A 37 -4.33 -1.19 26.01
CA ALA A 37 -4.52 -1.91 27.26
C ALA A 37 -3.25 -1.94 28.11
N ALA A 38 -2.07 -2.09 27.49
CA ALA A 38 -0.78 -2.05 28.18
C ALA A 38 -0.50 -0.72 28.90
N ARG A 39 -1.02 0.41 28.40
CA ARG A 39 -0.93 1.70 29.10
C ARG A 39 -1.76 1.77 30.38
N GLY A 40 -2.76 0.89 30.51
CA GLY A 40 -3.59 0.78 31.72
C GLY A 40 -2.94 -0.02 32.86
N ILE A 41 -1.74 -0.58 32.65
CA ILE A 41 -1.01 -1.30 33.70
C ILE A 41 -0.55 -0.29 34.77
N ALA A 42 -0.82 -0.60 36.04
CA ALA A 42 -0.43 0.24 37.16
C ALA A 42 1.10 0.37 37.26
N ASP A 43 1.57 1.53 37.71
CA ASP A 43 2.98 1.82 38.00
C ASP A 43 3.95 1.60 36.83
N ILE A 44 3.48 1.69 35.58
CA ILE A 44 4.38 1.67 34.42
C ILE A 44 5.33 2.88 34.46
N PRO A 45 6.64 2.68 34.24
CA PRO A 45 7.57 3.79 34.14
C PRO A 45 7.21 4.72 32.98
N GLN A 46 7.41 6.03 33.16
CA GLN A 46 7.10 7.03 32.15
C GLN A 46 7.76 6.74 30.78
N TYR A 47 9.02 6.30 30.77
CA TYR A 47 9.71 5.98 29.51
C TYR A 47 9.07 4.81 28.74
N VAL A 48 8.33 3.93 29.45
CA VAL A 48 7.57 2.83 28.83
C VAL A 48 6.27 3.39 28.26
N ASP A 49 5.57 4.24 29.01
CA ASP A 49 4.33 4.89 28.53
C ASP A 49 4.59 5.70 27.25
N GLU A 50 5.67 6.48 27.21
CA GLU A 50 6.08 7.25 26.02
C GLU A 50 6.30 6.33 24.82
N ARG A 51 7.00 5.20 25.00
CA ARG A 51 7.20 4.21 23.94
C ARG A 51 5.89 3.57 23.47
N LEU A 52 4.95 3.30 24.39
CA LEU A 52 3.62 2.79 24.05
C LEU A 52 2.82 3.81 23.24
N VAL A 53 2.87 5.10 23.60
CA VAL A 53 2.24 6.19 22.82
C VAL A 53 2.80 6.23 21.40
N HIS A 54 4.13 6.16 21.24
CA HIS A 54 4.75 6.12 19.92
C HIS A 54 4.36 4.87 19.12
N LEU A 55 4.27 3.70 19.75
CA LEU A 55 3.82 2.47 19.12
C LEU A 55 2.37 2.57 18.63
N ILE A 56 1.45 3.02 19.49
CA ILE A 56 0.03 3.21 19.16
C ILE A 56 -0.13 4.17 17.98
N SER A 57 0.60 5.29 17.99
CA SER A 57 0.61 6.25 16.88
C SER A 57 1.14 5.62 15.60
N SER A 58 2.22 4.83 15.68
CA SER A 58 2.82 4.18 14.49
C SER A 58 1.87 3.16 13.86
N ILE A 59 1.18 2.34 14.67
CA ILE A 59 0.21 1.36 14.19
C ILE A 59 -1.02 2.05 13.57
N GLY A 60 -1.49 3.15 14.18
CA GLY A 60 -2.64 3.91 13.68
C GLY A 60 -2.42 4.64 12.35
N ARG A 61 -1.20 4.64 11.78
CA ARG A 61 -0.88 5.31 10.52
C ARG A 61 -1.18 4.48 9.27
N ILE A 62 -2.03 3.46 9.36
CA ILE A 62 -2.41 2.63 8.20
C ILE A 62 -3.01 3.47 7.05
N ASP A 63 -3.75 4.54 7.37
CA ASP A 63 -4.32 5.47 6.37
C ASP A 63 -3.25 6.22 5.56
N HIS A 64 -2.08 6.46 6.17
CA HIS A 64 -0.93 7.02 5.45
C HIS A 64 -0.41 6.05 4.40
N ILE A 65 -0.43 4.74 4.69
CA ILE A 65 0.00 3.70 3.74
C ILE A 65 -0.94 3.71 2.54
N ARG A 66 -2.26 3.70 2.77
CA ARG A 66 -3.27 3.80 1.69
C ARG A 66 -3.11 5.06 0.85
N SER A 67 -2.87 6.20 1.51
CA SER A 67 -2.60 7.47 0.82
C SER A 67 -1.35 7.40 -0.06
N SER A 68 -0.32 6.68 0.38
CA SER A 68 0.92 6.47 -0.38
C SER A 68 0.69 5.58 -1.60
N ILE A 69 -0.07 4.49 -1.48
CA ILE A 69 -0.48 3.62 -2.60
C ILE A 69 -1.25 4.45 -3.64
N LYS A 70 -2.20 5.27 -3.19
CA LYS A 70 -2.96 6.17 -4.06
C LYS A 70 -2.06 7.15 -4.79
N ALA A 71 -1.09 7.77 -4.11
CA ALA A 71 -0.15 8.70 -4.73
C ALA A 71 0.70 8.03 -5.82
N VAL A 72 1.10 6.75 -5.65
CA VAL A 72 1.78 5.98 -6.70
C VAL A 72 0.87 5.80 -7.91
N ARG A 73 -0.40 5.43 -7.71
CA ARG A 73 -1.38 5.29 -8.80
C ARG A 73 -1.61 6.61 -9.54
N GLU A 74 -1.74 7.72 -8.81
CA GLU A 74 -1.91 9.06 -9.39
C GLU A 74 -0.67 9.55 -10.15
N SER A 75 0.50 8.97 -9.87
CA SER A 75 1.74 9.27 -10.59
C SER A 75 1.88 8.50 -11.91
N LEU A 76 0.99 7.53 -12.19
CA LEU A 76 0.99 6.81 -13.46
C LEU A 76 0.43 7.72 -14.58
N PRO A 77 1.04 7.73 -15.77
CA PRO A 77 0.52 8.52 -16.88
C PRO A 77 -0.91 8.08 -17.25
N ASN A 78 -1.81 9.05 -17.40
CA ASN A 78 -3.20 8.79 -17.79
C ASN A 78 -3.28 7.94 -19.05
N GLY A 79 -4.09 6.88 -19.01
CA GLY A 79 -4.28 5.98 -20.14
C GLY A 79 -3.19 4.93 -20.35
N ALA A 80 -1.99 5.07 -19.73
CA ALA A 80 -0.88 4.16 -19.98
C ALA A 80 -1.18 2.70 -19.60
N VAL A 81 -1.88 2.48 -18.48
CA VAL A 81 -2.32 1.14 -18.04
C VAL A 81 -3.29 0.53 -19.05
N ALA A 82 -4.29 1.31 -19.50
CA ALA A 82 -5.30 0.84 -20.44
C ALA A 82 -4.72 0.57 -21.84
N GLU A 83 -3.82 1.43 -22.31
CA GLU A 83 -3.10 1.28 -23.58
C GLU A 83 -2.22 0.02 -23.56
N GLU A 84 -1.46 -0.20 -22.49
CA GLU A 84 -0.63 -1.40 -22.33
C GLU A 84 -1.49 -2.67 -22.25
N GLN A 85 -2.60 -2.63 -21.51
CA GLN A 85 -3.53 -3.75 -21.41
C GLN A 85 -4.21 -4.06 -22.74
N HIS A 86 -4.57 -3.03 -23.52
CA HIS A 86 -5.12 -3.21 -24.87
C HIS A 86 -4.08 -3.81 -25.83
N ARG A 87 -2.82 -3.35 -25.77
CA ARG A 87 -1.72 -3.93 -26.56
C ARG A 87 -1.50 -5.42 -26.25
N ILE A 88 -1.54 -5.80 -24.98
CA ILE A 88 -1.42 -7.21 -24.57
C ILE A 88 -2.63 -8.03 -25.07
N LYS A 89 -3.85 -7.51 -24.93
CA LYS A 89 -5.09 -8.18 -25.37
C LYS A 89 -5.17 -8.35 -26.88
N CYS A 90 -4.68 -7.38 -27.66
CA CYS A 90 -4.68 -7.44 -29.12
C CYS A 90 -3.50 -8.25 -29.70
N GLY A 91 -2.51 -8.61 -28.88
CA GLY A 91 -1.39 -9.45 -29.27
C GLY A 91 -0.44 -8.82 -30.30
N ASP A 92 0.76 -9.39 -30.38
CA ASP A 92 1.85 -9.15 -31.33
C ASP A 92 1.47 -9.38 -32.82
N GLN A 93 0.25 -9.06 -33.24
CA GLN A 93 -0.28 -9.34 -34.57
C GLN A 93 0.40 -8.51 -35.68
N LEU A 94 1.26 -7.55 -35.31
CA LEU A 94 2.06 -6.75 -36.25
C LEU A 94 3.52 -7.23 -36.39
N ALA A 95 3.97 -8.23 -35.63
CA ALA A 95 5.33 -8.76 -35.75
C ALA A 95 5.50 -9.81 -36.88
N LEU A 96 4.42 -10.18 -37.58
CA LEU A 96 4.41 -11.22 -38.61
C LEU A 96 4.39 -10.69 -40.07
N VAL A 97 4.70 -9.41 -40.29
CA VAL A 97 4.88 -8.85 -41.64
C VAL A 97 6.21 -8.10 -41.73
N ALA A 98 7.29 -8.84 -42.01
CA ALA A 98 8.49 -8.35 -42.70
C ALA A 98 9.25 -9.55 -43.29
#